data_AF-A0A4D6XJ80-F1
#
_entry.id   AF-A0A4D6XJ80-F1
#
_cell.length_a   1.000
_cell.length_b   1.000
_cell.length_c   1.000
_cell.angle_alpha   90.00
_cell.angle_beta   90.00
_cell.angle_gamma   90.00
#
_symmetry.space_group_name_H-M   'P 1'
#
loop_
_entity.id
_entity.type
_entity.pdbx_description
1 polymer ?
#
loop_
_entity_poly.entity_id
_entity_poly.type
_entity_poly.pdbx_seq_one_letter_code
_entity_poly.pdbx_strand_id
1 'polypeptide(L)'
;MHLRPELMPPTFDEPLLTRLTELAEILDGGDPNQTIEQLSEFNRLASTAIEFIEFQGIYGGQDHETWVHAVLSAPYVRRIPDITQDELVELTRRVMEVDGDEASCHFWLMQLKANLSPRVLDLIYWPGEYFGHGDYDRDMTPEKIVEIAMRDEASTK
;
A
#
# COMPACT_ATOMS: atom_id res chain seq x y z
N MET A 1 7.53 19.21 -0.17
CA MET A 1 6.48 19.79 0.70
C MET A 1 6.42 18.98 2.00
N HIS A 2 5.77 19.45 3.07
CA HIS A 2 5.48 18.58 4.23
C HIS A 2 4.05 18.05 4.13
N LEU A 3 3.89 16.72 4.15
CA LEU A 3 2.57 16.07 4.13
C LEU A 3 1.88 16.23 5.49
N ARG A 4 0.55 16.35 5.48
CA ARG A 4 -0.26 16.29 6.69
C ARG A 4 -0.16 14.89 7.35
N PRO A 5 -0.38 14.77 8.67
CA PRO A 5 -0.25 13.49 9.37
C PRO A 5 -1.08 12.34 8.80
N GLU A 6 -2.26 12.61 8.23
CA GLU A 6 -3.14 11.61 7.62
C GLU A 6 -2.57 10.97 6.34
N LEU A 7 -1.53 11.58 5.78
CA LEU A 7 -0.80 11.11 4.60
C LEU A 7 0.58 10.53 4.95
N MET A 8 0.89 10.44 6.24
CA MET A 8 2.07 9.75 6.73
C MET A 8 1.71 8.34 7.18
N PRO A 9 2.59 7.34 6.98
CA PRO A 9 2.36 6.01 7.52
C PRO A 9 2.19 6.08 9.04
N PRO A 10 1.23 5.34 9.61
CA PRO A 10 1.10 5.22 11.06
C PRO A 10 2.35 4.58 11.66
N THR A 11 2.66 4.93 12.91
CA THR A 11 3.68 4.25 13.70
C THR A 11 3.01 3.20 14.58
N PHE A 12 3.63 2.03 14.69
CA PHE A 12 3.12 0.93 15.49
C PHE A 12 4.10 0.56 16.60
N ASP A 13 3.58 -0.10 17.63
CA ASP A 13 4.38 -0.63 18.74
C ASP A 13 5.25 -1.80 18.24
N GLU A 14 6.57 -1.72 18.43
CA GLU A 14 7.53 -2.73 17.95
C GLU A 14 7.23 -4.16 18.47
N PRO A 15 6.91 -4.36 19.77
CA PRO A 15 6.47 -5.67 20.26
C PRO A 15 5.23 -6.23 19.55
N LEU A 16 4.25 -5.38 19.24
CA LEU A 16 3.05 -5.80 18.51
C LEU A 16 3.40 -6.23 17.08
N LEU A 17 4.20 -5.43 16.38
CA LEU A 17 4.68 -5.76 15.02
C LEU A 17 5.46 -7.06 15.00
N THR A 18 6.39 -7.24 15.94
CA THR A 18 7.18 -8.46 16.07
C THR A 18 6.27 -9.66 16.26
N ARG A 19 5.31 -9.59 17.20
CA ARG A 19 4.41 -10.70 17.48
C ARG A 19 3.52 -11.06 16.29
N LEU A 20 2.98 -10.07 15.59
CA LEU A 20 2.15 -10.29 14.41
C LEU A 20 2.97 -10.88 13.25
N THR A 21 4.22 -10.47 13.10
CA THR A 21 5.15 -10.99 12.08
C THR A 21 5.46 -12.47 12.33
N GLU A 22 5.79 -12.85 13.56
CA GLU A 22 5.97 -14.26 13.95
C GLU A 22 4.72 -15.10 13.65
N LEU A 23 3.54 -14.57 13.97
CA LEU A 23 2.27 -15.26 13.71
C LEU A 23 2.02 -15.41 12.20
N ALA A 24 2.31 -14.39 11.40
CA ALA A 24 2.18 -14.44 9.95
C ALA A 24 3.13 -15.47 9.33
N GLU A 25 4.38 -15.55 9.81
CA GLU A 25 5.35 -16.56 9.38
C GLU A 25 4.88 -17.99 9.68
N ILE A 26 4.28 -18.23 10.85
CA ILE A 26 3.73 -19.55 11.21
C ILE A 26 2.51 -19.91 10.33
N LEU A 27 1.69 -18.93 9.99
CA LEU A 27 0.46 -19.13 9.21
C LEU A 27 0.74 -19.36 7.73
N ASP A 28 1.77 -18.71 7.17
CA ASP A 28 2.17 -18.86 5.79
C ASP A 28 2.75 -20.24 5.50
N GLY A 29 2.07 -21.04 4.67
CA GLY A 29 2.43 -22.43 4.41
C GLY A 29 2.11 -23.40 5.55
N GLY A 30 1.45 -22.95 6.62
CA GLY A 30 1.03 -23.78 7.74
C GLY A 30 -0.13 -24.73 7.43
N ASP A 31 -0.46 -25.62 8.38
CA ASP A 31 -1.68 -26.45 8.32
C ASP A 31 -2.83 -25.73 9.04
N PRO A 32 -3.96 -25.43 8.36
CA PRO A 32 -5.09 -24.71 8.94
C PRO A 32 -5.70 -25.38 10.18
N ASN A 33 -5.56 -26.70 10.34
CA ASN A 33 -6.07 -27.41 11.51
C ASN A 33 -5.11 -27.32 12.71
N GLN A 34 -3.84 -27.00 12.48
CA GLN A 34 -2.82 -26.89 13.51
C GLN A 34 -2.57 -25.45 13.94
N THR A 35 -2.94 -24.46 13.11
CA THR A 35 -2.67 -23.04 13.34
C THR A 35 -3.91 -22.22 13.77
N ILE A 36 -4.97 -22.88 14.22
CA ILE A 36 -6.25 -22.24 14.59
C ILE A 36 -6.05 -21.16 15.67
N GLU A 37 -5.23 -21.46 16.68
CA GLU A 37 -4.97 -20.54 17.78
C GLU A 37 -4.16 -19.33 17.32
N GLN A 38 -3.17 -19.53 16.46
CA GLN A 38 -2.33 -18.48 15.88
C GLN A 38 -3.14 -17.55 14.98
N LEU A 39 -4.04 -18.10 14.16
CA LEU A 39 -4.94 -17.31 13.34
C LEU A 39 -5.89 -16.47 14.21
N SER A 40 -6.44 -17.07 15.27
CA SER A 40 -7.31 -16.36 16.21
C SER A 40 -6.55 -15.26 16.96
N GLU A 41 -5.31 -15.54 17.39
CA GLU A 41 -4.45 -14.57 18.05
C GLU A 41 -4.10 -13.41 17.12
N PHE A 42 -3.68 -13.70 15.88
CA PHE A 42 -3.36 -12.68 14.88
C PHE A 42 -4.56 -11.75 14.67
N ASN A 43 -5.72 -12.32 14.36
CA ASN A 43 -6.94 -11.54 14.09
C ASN A 43 -7.37 -10.71 15.30
N ARG A 44 -7.21 -11.23 16.52
CA ARG A 44 -7.50 -10.47 17.74
C ARG A 44 -6.52 -9.30 17.95
N LEU A 45 -5.23 -9.51 17.72
CA LEU A 45 -4.20 -8.48 17.90
C LEU A 45 -4.28 -7.39 16.82
N ALA A 46 -4.46 -7.79 15.56
CA ALA A 46 -4.61 -6.87 14.44
C ALA A 46 -6.02 -6.25 14.33
N SER A 47 -6.98 -6.72 15.14
CA SER A 47 -8.40 -6.37 15.04
C SER A 47 -8.99 -6.62 13.64
N THR A 48 -8.67 -7.78 13.07
CA THR A 48 -9.06 -8.21 11.73
C THR A 48 -9.91 -9.48 11.76
N ALA A 49 -10.36 -9.92 10.58
CA ALA A 49 -11.04 -11.20 10.37
C ALA A 49 -10.49 -11.88 9.09
N ILE A 50 -9.17 -11.80 8.90
CA ILE A 50 -8.46 -12.36 7.75
C ILE A 50 -8.59 -13.88 7.78
N GLU A 51 -8.92 -14.46 6.63
CA GLU A 51 -9.05 -15.91 6.51
C GLU A 51 -7.67 -16.57 6.37
N PHE A 52 -7.53 -17.82 6.83
CA PHE A 52 -6.26 -18.55 6.75
C PHE A 52 -5.63 -18.55 5.34
N ILE A 53 -6.47 -18.63 4.30
CA ILE A 53 -6.03 -18.66 2.91
C ILE A 53 -5.30 -17.38 2.49
N GLU A 54 -5.61 -16.24 3.09
CA GLU A 54 -4.97 -14.96 2.78
C GLU A 54 -3.54 -14.86 3.33
N PHE A 55 -3.14 -15.76 4.24
CA PHE A 55 -1.76 -15.87 4.71
C PHE A 55 -0.88 -16.67 3.76
N GLN A 56 -1.45 -17.40 2.79
CA GLN A 56 -0.69 -18.36 1.99
C GLN A 56 0.09 -17.67 0.87
N GLY A 57 1.39 -17.95 0.82
CA GLY A 57 2.30 -17.44 -0.20
C GLY A 57 2.79 -16.02 0.06
N ILE A 58 2.69 -15.52 1.30
CA ILE A 58 3.22 -14.19 1.66
C ILE A 58 4.70 -14.12 1.31
N TYR A 59 5.52 -15.06 1.81
CA TYR A 59 6.97 -15.10 1.59
C TYR A 59 7.37 -15.20 0.10
N GLY A 60 6.47 -15.73 -0.73
CA GLY A 60 6.69 -15.80 -2.18
C GLY A 60 6.55 -14.45 -2.89
N GLY A 61 5.91 -13.47 -2.26
CA GLY A 61 5.65 -12.14 -2.82
C GLY A 61 6.37 -11.00 -2.09
N GLN A 62 6.45 -11.04 -0.76
CA GLN A 62 7.05 -10.01 0.09
C GLN A 62 7.43 -10.58 1.47
N ASP A 63 8.15 -9.82 2.28
CA ASP A 63 8.43 -10.22 3.65
C ASP A 63 7.17 -10.10 4.56
N HIS A 64 7.13 -10.89 5.64
CA HIS A 64 5.99 -10.93 6.56
C HIS A 64 5.80 -9.63 7.34
N GLU A 65 6.87 -8.90 7.66
CA GLU A 65 6.81 -7.64 8.41
C GLU A 65 6.12 -6.55 7.58
N THR A 66 6.55 -6.38 6.32
CA THR A 66 5.93 -5.52 5.30
C THR A 66 4.46 -5.89 5.10
N TRP A 67 4.12 -7.19 5.04
CA TRP A 67 2.73 -7.63 4.96
C TRP A 67 1.92 -7.21 6.19
N VAL A 68 2.46 -7.43 7.39
CA VAL A 68 1.81 -7.03 8.66
C VAL A 68 1.63 -5.51 8.73
N HIS A 69 2.64 -4.74 8.33
CA HIS A 69 2.54 -3.29 8.24
C HIS A 69 1.39 -2.86 7.32
N ALA A 70 1.25 -3.50 6.16
CA ALA A 70 0.15 -3.22 5.24
C ALA A 70 -1.21 -3.54 5.87
N VAL A 71 -1.34 -4.68 6.55
CA VAL A 71 -2.57 -5.07 7.27
C VAL A 71 -2.94 -4.03 8.34
N LEU A 72 -2.00 -3.65 9.19
CA LEU A 72 -2.25 -2.67 10.26
C LEU A 72 -2.51 -1.26 9.71
N SER A 73 -1.94 -0.93 8.56
CA SER A 73 -2.10 0.39 7.91
C SER A 73 -3.38 0.50 7.09
N ALA A 74 -3.99 -0.61 6.68
CA ALA A 74 -5.17 -0.63 5.82
C ALA A 74 -6.33 0.26 6.32
N PRO A 75 -6.66 0.31 7.63
CA PRO A 75 -7.72 1.22 8.13
C PRO A 75 -7.42 2.71 7.97
N TYR A 76 -6.15 3.09 7.81
CA TYR A 76 -5.70 4.47 7.64
C TYR A 76 -5.68 4.90 6.17
N VAL A 77 -5.70 3.93 5.25
CA VAL A 77 -5.82 4.18 3.80
C VAL A 77 -7.27 4.53 3.48
N ARG A 78 -7.50 5.76 3.02
CA ARG A 78 -8.83 6.26 2.71
C ARG A 78 -8.77 7.43 1.74
N ARG A 79 -9.88 7.64 1.04
CA ARG A 79 -10.09 8.87 0.29
C ARG A 79 -10.18 10.07 1.23
N ILE A 80 -9.39 11.10 0.96
CA ILE A 80 -9.34 12.37 1.68
C ILE A 80 -10.05 13.43 0.82
N PRO A 81 -11.24 13.92 1.22
CA PRO A 81 -12.06 14.78 0.37
C PRO A 81 -11.41 16.10 -0.08
N ASP A 82 -10.51 16.64 0.73
CA ASP A 82 -9.81 17.92 0.54
C ASP A 82 -8.31 17.72 0.28
N ILE A 83 -7.91 16.56 -0.24
CA ILE A 83 -6.53 16.32 -0.63
C ILE A 83 -6.15 17.28 -1.76
N THR A 84 -5.01 17.95 -1.61
CA THR A 84 -4.53 18.92 -2.57
C THR A 84 -3.70 18.25 -3.66
N GLN A 85 -3.60 18.91 -4.81
CA GLN A 85 -2.72 18.44 -5.88
C GLN A 85 -1.27 18.35 -5.41
N ASP A 86 -0.77 19.34 -4.65
CA ASP A 86 0.61 19.35 -4.17
C ASP A 86 0.91 18.16 -3.23
N GLU A 87 -0.07 17.73 -2.43
CA GLU A 87 0.07 16.54 -1.57
C GLU A 87 0.11 15.25 -2.39
N LEU A 88 -0.73 15.13 -3.42
CA LEU A 88 -0.70 14.00 -4.33
C LEU A 88 0.64 13.93 -5.09
N VAL A 89 1.19 15.09 -5.47
CA VAL A 89 2.51 15.19 -6.10
C VAL A 89 3.60 14.75 -5.14
N GLU A 90 3.56 15.21 -3.88
CA GLU A 90 4.53 14.81 -2.86
C GLU A 90 4.45 13.31 -2.53
N LEU A 91 3.24 12.72 -2.45
CA LEU A 91 3.07 11.26 -2.31
C LEU A 91 3.68 10.52 -3.50
N THR A 92 3.41 10.99 -4.72
CA THR A 92 3.94 10.39 -5.95
C THR A 92 5.47 10.46 -6.00
N ARG A 93 6.05 11.61 -5.65
CA ARG A 93 7.51 11.78 -5.54
C ARG A 93 8.11 10.76 -4.57
N ARG A 94 7.56 10.63 -3.37
CA ARG A 94 8.07 9.70 -2.36
C ARG A 94 8.02 8.25 -2.79
N VAL A 95 6.98 7.85 -3.52
CA VAL A 95 6.88 6.51 -4.13
C VAL A 95 7.95 6.32 -5.21
N MET A 96 8.11 7.29 -6.12
CA MET A 96 9.07 7.21 -7.22
C MET A 96 10.54 7.23 -6.76
N GLU A 97 10.84 8.00 -5.71
CA GLU A 97 12.19 8.15 -5.18
C GLU A 97 12.52 7.12 -4.09
N VAL A 98 11.55 6.30 -3.67
CA VAL A 98 11.68 5.34 -2.56
C VAL A 98 12.17 6.04 -1.28
N ASP A 99 11.49 7.14 -0.91
CA ASP A 99 11.87 8.07 0.17
C ASP A 99 11.53 7.52 1.58
N GLY A 100 11.63 6.20 1.78
CA GLY A 100 11.24 5.51 3.01
C GLY A 100 11.55 4.02 2.96
N ASP A 101 11.13 3.31 4.02
CA ASP A 101 11.13 1.84 4.00
C ASP A 101 10.00 1.29 3.12
N GLU A 102 10.03 -0.02 2.87
CA GLU A 102 9.08 -0.69 1.99
C GLU A 102 7.62 -0.51 2.46
N ALA A 103 7.38 -0.60 3.77
CA ALA A 103 6.08 -0.36 4.38
C ALA A 103 5.56 1.07 4.14
N SER A 104 6.43 2.08 4.27
CA SER A 104 6.09 3.48 4.01
C SER A 104 5.74 3.71 2.54
N CYS A 105 6.55 3.17 1.63
CA CYS A 105 6.29 3.22 0.19
C CYS A 105 4.96 2.53 -0.17
N HIS A 106 4.69 1.36 0.42
CA HIS A 106 3.44 0.65 0.24
C HIS A 106 2.24 1.48 0.72
N PHE A 107 2.34 2.12 1.89
CA PHE A 107 1.28 2.99 2.40
C PHE A 107 0.97 4.16 1.46
N TRP A 108 1.99 4.88 0.99
CA TRP A 108 1.79 6.00 0.06
C TRP A 108 1.21 5.55 -1.27
N LEU A 109 1.65 4.40 -1.78
CA LEU A 109 1.09 3.78 -2.97
C LEU A 109 -0.40 3.47 -2.80
N MET A 110 -0.79 2.87 -1.68
CA MET A 110 -2.20 2.57 -1.39
C MET A 110 -3.02 3.85 -1.18
N GLN A 111 -2.45 4.91 -0.62
CA GLN A 111 -3.12 6.22 -0.54
C GLN A 111 -3.32 6.86 -1.91
N LEU A 112 -2.37 6.75 -2.83
CA LEU A 112 -2.56 7.20 -4.21
C LEU A 112 -3.73 6.45 -4.86
N LYS A 113 -3.80 5.12 -4.73
CA LYS A 113 -4.94 4.32 -5.25
C LYS A 113 -6.29 4.71 -4.65
N ALA A 114 -6.32 5.10 -3.37
CA ALA A 114 -7.55 5.50 -2.69
C ALA A 114 -8.03 6.90 -3.10
N ASN A 115 -7.13 7.77 -3.57
CA ASN A 115 -7.40 9.17 -3.85
C ASN A 115 -7.42 9.52 -5.34
N LEU A 116 -6.85 8.68 -6.21
CA LEU A 116 -6.79 8.86 -7.65
C LEU A 116 -7.41 7.66 -8.40
N SER A 117 -7.41 7.72 -9.73
CA SER A 117 -7.73 6.57 -10.57
C SER A 117 -6.86 5.36 -10.19
N PRO A 118 -7.41 4.13 -10.12
CA PRO A 118 -6.62 2.92 -9.85
C PRO A 118 -5.46 2.70 -10.83
N ARG A 119 -5.56 3.27 -12.04
CA ARG A 119 -4.52 3.23 -13.09
C ARG A 119 -3.31 4.13 -12.80
N VAL A 120 -3.31 4.89 -11.71
CA VAL A 120 -2.15 5.71 -11.31
C VAL A 120 -0.88 4.88 -11.15
N LEU A 121 -1.00 3.61 -10.72
CA LEU A 121 0.15 2.71 -10.62
C LEU A 121 0.72 2.33 -11.97
N ASP A 122 -0.15 2.08 -12.96
CA ASP A 122 0.30 1.83 -14.34
C ASP A 122 1.04 3.06 -14.87
N LEU A 123 0.60 4.26 -14.50
CA LEU A 123 1.28 5.48 -14.93
C LEU A 123 2.66 5.66 -14.26
N ILE A 124 2.84 5.19 -13.02
CA ILE A 124 4.11 5.24 -12.29
C ILE A 124 5.09 4.18 -12.82
N TYR A 125 4.66 2.92 -12.95
CA TYR A 125 5.55 1.80 -13.25
C TYR A 125 5.60 1.43 -14.73
N TRP A 126 4.52 1.65 -15.47
CA TRP A 126 4.35 1.21 -16.85
C TRP A 126 3.69 2.26 -17.76
N PRO A 127 4.24 3.48 -17.85
CA PRO A 127 3.58 4.57 -18.59
C PRO A 127 3.28 4.20 -20.06
N GLY A 128 4.10 3.37 -20.69
CA GLY A 128 3.86 2.87 -22.05
C GLY A 128 2.57 2.05 -22.18
N GLU A 129 2.27 1.19 -21.20
CA GLU A 129 1.02 0.42 -21.15
C GLU A 129 -0.17 1.33 -20.84
N TYR A 130 0.01 2.31 -19.94
CA TYR A 130 -1.04 3.26 -19.61
C TYR A 130 -1.58 3.98 -20.86
N PHE A 131 -0.68 4.42 -21.75
CA PHE A 131 -1.04 5.11 -22.99
C PHE A 131 -1.30 4.18 -24.16
N GLY A 132 -1.13 2.86 -24.01
CA GLY A 132 -1.40 1.86 -25.04
C GLY A 132 -0.44 1.89 -26.24
N HIS A 133 0.74 2.51 -26.08
CA HIS A 133 1.73 2.62 -27.15
C HIS A 133 3.06 1.90 -26.82
N GLY A 134 3.21 1.36 -25.62
CA GLY A 134 4.38 0.55 -25.21
C GLY A 134 5.70 1.32 -25.15
N ASP A 135 5.64 2.66 -25.15
CA ASP A 135 6.82 3.53 -25.04
C ASP A 135 6.99 3.97 -23.58
N TYR A 136 8.05 3.47 -22.97
CA TYR A 136 8.41 3.69 -21.57
C TYR A 136 9.45 4.81 -21.41
N ASP A 137 9.99 5.38 -22.49
CA ASP A 137 11.02 6.43 -22.45
C ASP A 137 10.43 7.81 -22.10
N ARG A 138 9.12 7.88 -21.86
CA ARG A 138 8.40 9.10 -21.57
C ARG A 138 8.72 9.56 -20.15
N ASP A 139 9.44 10.68 -20.05
CA ASP A 139 9.73 11.30 -18.75
C ASP A 139 8.41 11.67 -18.03
N MET A 140 8.16 10.98 -16.93
CA MET A 140 6.99 11.11 -16.07
C MET A 140 7.41 11.72 -14.75
N THR A 141 7.29 13.04 -14.63
CA THR A 141 7.50 13.70 -13.34
C THR A 141 6.28 13.46 -12.42
N PRO A 142 6.44 13.53 -11.09
CA PRO A 142 5.33 13.41 -10.15
C PRO A 142 4.15 14.34 -10.47
N GLU A 143 4.41 15.58 -10.88
CA GLU A 143 3.39 16.57 -11.27
C GLU A 143 2.57 16.09 -12.46
N LYS A 144 3.25 15.57 -13.49
CA LYS A 144 2.62 15.10 -14.72
C LYS A 144 1.77 13.85 -14.49
N ILE A 145 2.25 12.94 -13.65
CA ILE A 145 1.51 11.74 -13.24
C ILE A 145 0.20 12.14 -12.57
N VAL A 146 0.26 13.05 -11.58
CA VAL A 146 -0.92 13.50 -10.84
C VAL A 146 -1.90 14.25 -11.73
N GLU A 147 -1.41 15.16 -12.59
CA GLU A 147 -2.27 15.91 -13.53
C GLU A 147 -3.08 14.97 -14.43
N ILE A 148 -2.43 13.93 -14.96
CA ILE A 148 -3.07 12.93 -15.82
C ILE A 148 -4.07 12.08 -15.02
N ALA A 149 -3.65 11.55 -13.86
CA ALA A 149 -4.49 10.69 -13.03
C ALA A 149 -5.75 11.40 -12.52
N MET A 150 -5.68 12.69 -12.20
CA MET A 150 -6.85 13.49 -11.78
C MET A 150 -7.84 13.71 -12.93
N ARG A 151 -7.37 13.85 -14.18
CA ARG A 151 -8.25 13.97 -15.36
C ARG A 151 -8.99 12.67 -15.67
N ASP A 152 -8.30 11.54 -15.53
CA ASP A 152 -8.91 10.22 -15.72
C ASP A 152 -9.96 9.90 -14.66
N GLU A 153 -9.71 10.29 -13.40
CA GLU A 153 -10.70 10.13 -12.33
C GLU A 153 -11.98 10.95 -12.59
N ALA A 154 -11.83 12.19 -13.07
CA ALA A 154 -12.96 13.03 -13.43
C ALA A 154 -13.77 12.49 -14.63
N SER A 155 -13.15 11.69 -15.49
CA SER A 155 -13.79 11.08 -16.67
C SER A 155 -14.57 9.80 -16.33
N THR A 156 -14.39 9.26 -15.12
CA THR A 156 -15.00 7.99 -14.67
C THR A 156 -16.21 8.21 -13.74
N LYS A 157 -16.55 9.47 -13.41
CA LYS A 157 -17.73 9.88 -12.63
C LYS A 157 -18.85 10.36 -13.54
#